data_AF-A0A8T5S7P5-F1
#
_entry.id   AF-A0A8T5S7P5-F1
#
_cell.length_a   1.000
_cell.length_b   1.000
_cell.length_c   1.000
_cell.angle_alpha   90.00
_cell.angle_beta   90.00
_cell.angle_gamma   90.00
#
_symmetry.space_group_name_H-M   'P 1'
#
loop_
_entity.id
_entity.type
_entity.pdbx_description
1 polymer ?
#
loop_
_entity_poly.entity_id
_entity_poly.type
_entity_poly.pdbx_seq_one_letter_code
_entity_poly.pdbx_strand_id
1 'polypeptide(L)'
;MSPIITHEDELELAKQEKELVSQFKKLSRAQSSLISAQMKYAENISKANITREMLNRTFRDVLKQMQTLAREHRSNIKDEEVKLFQEIIKQNDDYIKGNNIYLNAIKDLAVQKEYLVAKKDEFIDALSDVASKRAVVIKKALDAEKAKNKLIDGDKLNILDQELNDVQRDFDRARDILLKKIHQYKEVKSEINALWLKLKDTITELS
;
A
#
# COMPACT_ATOMS: atom_id res chain seq x y z
N MET A 1 35.44 -19.93 -13.54
CA MET A 1 34.58 -21.11 -13.37
C MET A 1 33.23 -20.62 -12.88
N SER A 2 32.18 -20.80 -13.68
CA SER A 2 30.81 -20.59 -13.19
C SER A 2 30.46 -21.74 -12.24
N PRO A 3 29.77 -21.48 -11.11
CA PRO A 3 29.36 -22.55 -10.20
C PRO A 3 28.53 -23.58 -10.96
N ILE A 4 28.74 -24.87 -10.68
CA ILE A 4 27.84 -25.92 -11.15
C ILE A 4 26.57 -25.77 -10.32
N ILE A 5 25.50 -25.28 -10.94
CA ILE A 5 24.17 -25.20 -10.33
C ILE A 5 23.67 -26.64 -10.16
N THR A 6 23.31 -27.00 -8.94
CA THR A 6 22.84 -28.34 -8.57
C THR A 6 21.35 -28.33 -8.22
N HIS A 7 20.75 -29.52 -8.20
CA HIS A 7 19.39 -29.71 -7.69
C HIS A 7 19.24 -29.27 -6.22
N GLU A 8 20.32 -29.24 -5.44
CA GLU A 8 20.32 -28.74 -4.05
C GLU A 8 20.15 -27.22 -4.00
N ASP A 9 20.74 -26.49 -4.94
CA ASP A 9 20.59 -25.03 -5.04
C ASP A 9 19.14 -24.62 -5.34
N GLU A 10 18.44 -25.38 -6.20
CA GLU A 10 17.04 -25.16 -6.53
C GLU A 10 16.09 -25.49 -5.36
N LEU A 11 16.43 -26.50 -4.55
CA LEU A 11 15.68 -26.83 -3.33
C LEU A 11 15.90 -25.76 -2.24
N GLU A 12 17.12 -25.26 -2.11
CA GLU A 12 17.43 -24.15 -1.20
C GLU A 12 16.73 -22.86 -1.65
N LEU A 13 16.69 -22.57 -2.96
CA LEU A 13 15.89 -21.48 -3.50
C LEU A 13 14.41 -21.63 -3.15
N ALA A 14 13.81 -22.81 -3.33
CA ALA A 14 12.41 -23.05 -2.96
C ALA A 14 12.16 -22.80 -1.47
N LYS A 15 13.12 -23.13 -0.60
CA LYS A 15 13.05 -22.86 0.84
C LYS A 15 13.13 -21.37 1.15
N GLN A 16 14.05 -20.66 0.51
CA GLN A 16 14.20 -19.20 0.65
C GLN A 16 12.97 -18.46 0.11
N GLU A 17 12.38 -18.89 -1.00
CA GLU A 17 11.12 -18.35 -1.54
C GLU A 17 9.97 -18.51 -0.51
N LYS A 18 9.89 -19.64 0.20
CA LYS A 18 8.90 -19.83 1.28
C LYS A 18 9.14 -18.93 2.49
N GLU A 19 10.40 -18.72 2.88
CA GLU A 19 10.72 -17.77 3.94
C GLU A 19 10.37 -16.34 3.51
N LEU A 20 10.66 -15.98 2.26
CA LEU A 20 10.30 -14.69 1.68
C LEU A 20 8.78 -14.47 1.72
N VAL A 21 7.97 -15.49 1.37
CA VAL A 21 6.50 -15.48 1.51
C VAL A 21 6.08 -15.19 2.95
N SER A 22 6.70 -15.84 3.94
CA SER A 22 6.42 -15.61 5.36
C SER A 22 6.69 -14.16 5.77
N GLN A 23 7.84 -13.62 5.37
CA GLN A 23 8.21 -12.23 5.68
C GLN A 23 7.29 -11.23 4.99
N PHE A 24 6.93 -11.47 3.73
CA PHE A 24 5.97 -10.64 3.02
C PHE A 24 4.58 -10.64 3.69
N LYS A 25 4.09 -11.78 4.18
CA LYS A 25 2.82 -11.86 4.93
C LYS A 25 2.87 -11.02 6.21
N LYS A 26 3.98 -11.05 6.95
CA LYS A 26 4.17 -10.19 8.14
C LYS A 26 4.13 -8.72 7.77
N LEU A 27 4.84 -8.33 6.71
CA LEU A 27 4.85 -6.95 6.21
C LEU A 27 3.46 -6.50 5.72
N SER A 28 2.73 -7.37 5.02
CA SER A 28 1.37 -7.10 4.54
C SER A 28 0.44 -6.73 5.71
N ARG A 29 0.44 -7.53 6.78
CA ARG A 29 -0.33 -7.25 8.00
C ARG A 29 0.06 -5.93 8.66
N ALA A 30 1.35 -5.67 8.81
CA ALA A 30 1.84 -4.42 9.40
C ALA A 30 1.41 -3.19 8.57
N GLN A 31 1.44 -3.31 7.24
CA GLN A 31 0.96 -2.26 6.34
C GLN A 31 -0.55 -2.04 6.45
N SER A 32 -1.37 -3.11 6.51
CA SER A 32 -2.81 -2.97 6.73
C SER A 32 -3.11 -2.21 8.02
N SER A 33 -2.43 -2.54 9.12
CA SER A 33 -2.57 -1.80 10.39
C SER A 33 -2.19 -0.33 10.27
N LEU A 34 -1.09 -0.02 9.57
CA LEU A 34 -0.68 1.37 9.31
C LEU A 34 -1.73 2.13 8.49
N ILE A 35 -2.32 1.50 7.47
CA ILE A 35 -3.34 2.11 6.63
C ILE A 35 -4.62 2.41 7.44
N SER A 36 -5.05 1.47 8.28
CA SER A 36 -6.19 1.70 9.17
C SER A 36 -5.94 2.88 10.14
N ALA A 37 -4.72 3.00 10.68
CA ALA A 37 -4.35 4.13 11.52
C ALA A 37 -4.35 5.46 10.74
N GLN A 38 -3.86 5.46 9.50
CA GLN A 38 -3.91 6.62 8.60
C GLN A 38 -5.35 7.05 8.32
N MET A 39 -6.27 6.11 8.08
CA MET A 39 -7.70 6.40 7.89
C MET A 39 -8.33 7.00 9.14
N LYS A 40 -8.04 6.45 10.33
CA LYS A 40 -8.51 7.00 11.60
C LYS A 40 -8.00 8.42 11.85
N TYR A 41 -6.74 8.69 11.48
CA TYR A 41 -6.18 10.04 11.54
C TYR A 41 -6.94 11.01 10.61
N ALA A 42 -7.22 10.59 9.38
CA ALA A 42 -8.03 11.37 8.43
C ALA A 42 -9.43 11.68 8.99
N GLU A 43 -10.11 10.70 9.59
CA GLU A 43 -11.42 10.92 10.24
C GLU A 43 -11.33 11.96 11.37
N ASN A 44 -10.27 11.90 12.19
CA ASN A 44 -10.08 12.84 13.28
C ASN A 44 -9.81 14.27 12.77
N ILE A 45 -9.03 14.43 11.69
CA ILE A 45 -8.86 15.73 11.02
C ILE A 45 -10.22 16.25 10.56
N SER A 46 -11.02 15.41 9.91
CA SER A 46 -12.35 15.79 9.43
C SER A 46 -13.24 16.30 10.56
N LYS A 47 -13.26 15.61 11.71
CA LYS A 47 -14.02 16.05 12.90
C LYS A 47 -13.52 17.40 13.42
N ALA A 48 -12.20 17.57 13.53
CA ALA A 48 -11.62 18.83 13.98
C ALA A 48 -11.93 19.99 13.03
N ASN A 49 -11.94 19.75 11.72
CA ASN A 49 -12.34 20.74 10.72
C ASN A 49 -13.81 21.16 10.86
N ILE A 50 -14.73 20.20 11.03
CA ILE A 50 -16.15 20.50 11.26
C ILE A 50 -16.33 21.36 12.52
N THR A 51 -15.64 21.03 13.61
CA THR A 51 -15.66 21.84 14.84
C THR A 51 -15.12 23.24 14.61
N ARG A 52 -14.02 23.38 13.85
CA ARG A 52 -13.45 24.70 13.49
C ARG A 52 -14.41 25.51 12.61
N GLU A 53 -15.12 24.89 11.67
CA GLU A 53 -16.15 25.55 10.88
C GLU A 53 -17.28 26.10 11.75
N MET A 54 -17.76 25.32 12.73
CA MET A 54 -18.79 25.78 13.68
C MET A 54 -18.27 26.94 14.53
N LEU A 55 -17.05 26.83 15.07
CA LEU A 55 -16.40 27.91 15.80
C LEU A 55 -16.31 29.18 14.93
N ASN A 56 -15.91 29.05 13.68
CA ASN A 56 -15.74 30.19 12.77
C ASN A 56 -17.09 30.83 12.40
N ARG A 57 -18.20 30.07 12.39
CA ARG A 57 -19.55 30.63 12.28
C ARG A 57 -19.90 31.49 13.49
N THR A 58 -19.62 31.00 14.71
CA THR A 58 -19.83 31.78 15.94
C THR A 58 -18.98 33.06 15.94
N PHE A 59 -17.72 33.00 15.52
CA PHE A 59 -16.88 34.20 15.35
C PHE A 59 -17.52 35.22 14.41
N ARG A 60 -18.09 34.79 13.27
CA ARG A 60 -18.78 35.69 12.35
C ARG A 60 -20.02 36.33 12.97
N ASP A 61 -20.78 35.60 13.77
CA ASP A 61 -21.97 36.15 14.44
C ASP A 61 -21.59 37.16 15.52
N VAL A 62 -20.54 36.88 16.29
CA VAL A 62 -19.96 37.85 17.23
C VAL A 62 -19.46 39.09 16.48
N LEU A 63 -18.69 38.91 15.40
CA LEU A 63 -18.17 40.02 14.59
C LEU A 63 -19.29 40.93 14.07
N LYS A 64 -20.41 40.38 13.60
CA LYS A 64 -21.58 41.18 13.16
C LYS A 64 -22.14 42.04 14.29
N GLN A 65 -22.24 41.50 15.50
CA GLN A 65 -22.67 42.26 16.68
C GLN A 65 -21.64 43.34 17.04
N MET A 66 -20.35 43.00 17.02
CA MET A 66 -19.27 43.96 17.29
C MET A 66 -19.30 45.13 16.31
N GLN A 67 -19.47 44.85 15.01
CA GLN A 67 -19.58 45.88 13.96
C GLN A 67 -20.81 46.77 14.13
N THR A 68 -21.90 46.24 14.69
CA THR A 68 -23.11 47.03 14.98
C THR A 68 -22.87 47.96 16.16
N LEU A 69 -22.32 47.43 17.25
CA LEU A 69 -22.00 48.20 18.46
C LEU A 69 -20.90 49.22 18.21
N ALA A 70 -19.86 48.92 17.43
CA ALA A 70 -18.78 49.87 17.12
C ALA A 70 -19.26 51.18 16.45
N ARG A 71 -20.46 51.19 15.86
CA ARG A 71 -21.09 52.40 15.29
C ARG A 71 -21.74 53.29 16.36
N GLU A 72 -21.99 52.77 17.55
CA GLU A 72 -22.65 53.49 18.65
C GLU A 72 -21.63 54.26 19.49
N HIS A 73 -21.90 55.53 19.74
CA HIS A 73 -20.95 56.44 20.41
C HIS A 73 -20.66 56.07 21.88
N ARG A 74 -21.46 55.18 22.49
CA ARG A 74 -21.32 54.67 23.87
C ARG A 74 -20.86 53.21 23.94
N SER A 75 -20.45 52.63 22.82
CA SER A 75 -19.93 51.27 22.75
C SER A 75 -18.54 51.17 23.38
N ASN A 76 -18.27 50.05 24.06
CA ASN A 76 -16.96 49.73 24.62
C ASN A 76 -16.06 48.96 23.63
N ILE A 77 -16.46 48.83 22.36
CA ILE A 77 -15.72 48.08 21.34
C ILE A 77 -14.79 49.00 20.58
N LYS A 78 -13.53 48.60 20.47
CA LYS A 78 -12.52 49.27 19.64
C LYS A 78 -12.49 48.68 18.23
N ASP A 79 -12.19 49.53 17.24
CA ASP A 79 -11.98 49.11 15.85
C ASP A 79 -10.89 48.04 15.70
N GLU A 80 -9.87 48.07 16.58
CA GLU A 80 -8.81 47.06 16.63
C GLU A 80 -9.35 45.66 16.95
N GLU A 81 -10.30 45.54 17.89
CA GLU A 81 -10.92 44.26 18.23
C GLU A 81 -11.70 43.70 17.04
N VAL A 82 -12.40 44.57 16.29
CA VAL A 82 -13.13 44.19 15.07
C VAL A 82 -12.17 43.65 14.01
N LYS A 83 -11.01 44.30 13.81
CA LYS A 83 -9.99 43.85 12.85
C LYS A 83 -9.38 42.51 13.25
N LEU A 84 -9.03 42.33 14.53
CA LEU A 84 -8.47 41.06 15.02
C LEU A 84 -9.45 39.89 14.82
N PHE A 85 -10.74 40.11 15.07
CA PHE A 85 -11.77 39.09 14.80
C PHE A 85 -11.88 38.76 13.31
N GLN A 86 -11.79 39.75 12.42
CA GLN A 86 -11.78 39.52 10.96
C GLN A 86 -10.56 38.69 10.54
N GLU A 87 -9.38 38.98 11.08
CA GLU A 87 -8.14 38.24 10.80
C GLU A 87 -8.23 36.79 11.28
N ILE A 88 -8.69 36.57 12.52
CA ILE A 88 -8.91 35.21 13.06
C ILE A 88 -9.88 34.42 12.18
N ILE A 89 -10.97 35.06 11.72
CA ILE A 89 -11.95 34.39 10.85
C ILE A 89 -11.30 33.95 9.54
N LYS A 90 -10.52 34.84 8.93
CA LYS A 90 -9.82 34.57 7.67
C LYS A 90 -8.79 33.44 7.83
N GLN A 91 -7.96 33.49 8.87
CA GLN A 91 -6.97 32.46 9.16
C GLN A 91 -7.64 31.09 9.38
N ASN A 92 -8.76 31.05 10.11
CA ASN A 92 -9.52 29.82 10.29
C ASN A 92 -10.07 29.27 8.96
N ASP A 93 -10.57 30.12 8.06
CA ASP A 93 -11.06 29.71 6.74
C ASP A 93 -9.94 29.14 5.87
N ASP A 94 -8.78 29.79 5.85
CA ASP A 94 -7.60 29.32 5.12
C ASP A 94 -7.10 27.97 5.68
N TYR A 95 -7.10 27.83 7.00
CA TYR A 95 -6.75 26.58 7.68
C TYR A 95 -7.74 25.44 7.35
N ILE A 96 -9.05 25.72 7.39
CA ILE A 96 -10.09 24.73 7.02
C ILE A 96 -9.87 24.25 5.58
N LYS A 97 -9.65 25.19 4.65
CA LYS A 97 -9.41 24.89 3.24
C LYS A 97 -8.16 24.03 3.05
N GLY A 98 -7.03 24.41 3.65
CA GLY A 98 -5.78 23.65 3.57
C GLY A 98 -5.92 22.24 4.13
N ASN A 99 -6.56 22.10 5.30
CA ASN A 99 -6.83 20.79 5.89
C ASN A 99 -7.74 19.91 5.03
N ASN A 100 -8.73 20.48 4.34
CA ASN A 100 -9.60 19.70 3.45
C ASN A 100 -8.82 19.14 2.25
N ILE A 101 -7.87 19.91 1.70
CA ILE A 101 -6.98 19.43 0.63
C ILE A 101 -6.09 18.30 1.16
N TYR A 102 -5.44 18.50 2.30
CA TYR A 102 -4.59 17.49 2.96
C TYR A 102 -5.37 16.21 3.30
N LEU A 103 -6.59 16.36 3.84
CA LEU A 103 -7.49 15.27 4.19
C LEU A 103 -7.81 14.39 2.98
N ASN A 104 -8.17 15.01 1.85
CA ASN A 104 -8.47 14.29 0.62
C ASN A 104 -7.24 13.53 0.11
N ALA A 105 -6.07 14.18 0.09
CA ALA A 105 -4.83 13.56 -0.35
C ALA A 105 -4.42 12.35 0.52
N ILE A 106 -4.59 12.42 1.85
CA ILE A 106 -4.34 11.28 2.75
C ILE A 106 -5.31 10.14 2.49
N LYS A 107 -6.60 10.43 2.28
CA LYS A 107 -7.61 9.41 2.01
C LYS A 107 -7.34 8.69 0.70
N ASP A 108 -7.09 9.43 -0.37
CA ASP A 108 -6.72 8.87 -1.68
C ASP A 108 -5.50 7.94 -1.56
N LEU A 109 -4.47 8.42 -0.85
CA LEU A 109 -3.26 7.64 -0.59
C LEU A 109 -3.54 6.38 0.25
N ALA A 110 -4.43 6.46 1.24
CA ALA A 110 -4.78 5.31 2.08
C ALA A 110 -5.52 4.25 1.26
N VAL A 111 -6.53 4.63 0.48
CA VAL A 111 -7.28 3.72 -0.41
C VAL A 111 -6.34 3.04 -1.40
N GLN A 112 -5.42 3.79 -2.02
CA GLN A 112 -4.47 3.18 -2.95
C GLN A 112 -3.51 2.20 -2.26
N LYS A 113 -3.12 2.49 -1.01
CA LYS A 113 -2.31 1.55 -0.21
C LYS A 113 -3.07 0.28 0.13
N GLU A 114 -4.39 0.32 0.37
CA GLU A 114 -5.20 -0.89 0.55
C GLU A 114 -5.19 -1.75 -0.72
N TYR A 115 -5.32 -1.12 -1.88
CA TYR A 115 -5.21 -1.82 -3.16
C TYR A 115 -3.82 -2.44 -3.38
N LEU A 116 -2.74 -1.74 -2.99
CA LEU A 116 -1.39 -2.29 -3.02
C LEU A 116 -1.24 -3.53 -2.12
N VAL A 117 -1.84 -3.51 -0.93
CA VAL A 117 -1.85 -4.67 -0.03
C VAL A 117 -2.52 -5.86 -0.70
N ALA A 118 -3.69 -5.66 -1.34
CA ALA A 118 -4.36 -6.73 -2.08
C ALA A 118 -3.48 -7.29 -3.21
N LYS A 119 -2.81 -6.43 -3.99
CA LYS A 119 -1.88 -6.89 -5.04
C LYS A 119 -0.63 -7.55 -4.51
N LYS A 120 -0.16 -7.15 -3.34
CA LYS A 120 0.90 -7.83 -2.63
C LYS A 120 0.48 -9.24 -2.22
N ASP A 121 -0.73 -9.41 -1.67
CA ASP A 121 -1.23 -10.73 -1.27
C ASP A 121 -1.36 -11.66 -2.49
N GLU A 122 -1.89 -11.17 -3.62
CA GLU A 122 -1.91 -11.94 -4.88
C GLU A 122 -0.49 -12.36 -5.35
N PHE A 123 0.50 -11.48 -5.20
CA PHE A 123 1.90 -11.79 -5.50
C PHE A 123 2.47 -12.84 -4.54
N ILE A 124 2.21 -12.71 -3.23
CA ILE A 124 2.65 -13.65 -2.20
C ILE A 124 2.11 -15.06 -2.50
N ASP A 125 0.82 -15.16 -2.84
CA ASP A 125 0.19 -16.45 -3.12
C ASP A 125 0.79 -17.11 -4.36
N ALA A 126 1.01 -16.33 -5.43
CA ALA A 126 1.69 -16.82 -6.63
C ALA A 126 3.13 -17.28 -6.35
N LEU A 127 3.88 -16.55 -5.51
CA LEU A 127 5.23 -16.91 -5.12
C LEU A 127 5.24 -18.21 -4.29
N SER A 128 4.26 -18.37 -3.40
CA SER A 128 4.09 -19.59 -2.60
C SER A 128 3.80 -20.82 -3.47
N ASP A 129 3.00 -20.66 -4.53
CA ASP A 129 2.70 -21.72 -5.49
C ASP A 129 3.95 -22.12 -6.29
N VAL A 130 4.70 -21.14 -6.82
CA VAL A 130 5.98 -21.37 -7.51
C VAL A 130 6.98 -22.10 -6.60
N ALA A 131 7.17 -21.64 -5.36
CA ALA A 131 8.09 -22.27 -4.43
C ALA A 131 7.71 -23.72 -4.11
N SER A 132 6.41 -24.01 -4.03
CA SER A 132 5.91 -25.36 -3.78
C SER A 132 6.13 -26.27 -4.99
N LYS A 133 5.81 -25.79 -6.20
CA LYS A 133 5.98 -26.54 -7.45
C LYS A 133 7.45 -26.73 -7.85
N ARG A 134 8.33 -25.76 -7.60
CA ARG A 134 9.79 -25.87 -7.81
C ARG A 134 10.34 -27.10 -7.09
N ALA A 135 10.01 -27.24 -5.80
CA ALA A 135 10.45 -28.38 -5.02
C ALA A 135 9.94 -29.72 -5.56
N VAL A 136 8.76 -29.77 -6.19
CA VAL A 136 8.21 -30.98 -6.79
C VAL A 136 8.91 -31.33 -8.10
N VAL A 137 9.08 -30.35 -9.00
CA VAL A 137 9.82 -30.52 -10.27
C VAL A 137 11.20 -31.11 -10.01
N ILE A 138 11.96 -30.50 -9.09
CA ILE A 138 13.34 -30.90 -8.82
C ILE A 138 13.42 -32.32 -8.24
N LYS A 139 12.51 -32.68 -7.33
CA LYS A 139 12.43 -34.06 -6.82
C LYS A 139 12.12 -35.06 -7.94
N LYS A 140 11.18 -34.72 -8.82
CA LYS A 140 10.80 -35.60 -9.93
C LYS A 140 11.93 -35.74 -10.95
N ALA A 141 12.66 -34.66 -11.22
CA ALA A 141 13.85 -34.67 -12.08
C ALA A 141 14.95 -35.56 -11.49
N LEU A 142 15.22 -35.45 -10.19
CA LEU A 142 16.15 -36.31 -9.46
C LEU A 142 15.76 -37.79 -9.53
N ASP A 143 14.46 -38.11 -9.41
CA ASP A 143 13.98 -39.49 -9.49
C ASP A 143 14.13 -40.06 -10.91
N ALA A 144 13.85 -39.26 -11.95
CA ALA A 144 14.06 -39.65 -13.34
C ALA A 144 15.55 -39.88 -13.64
N GLU A 145 16.44 -39.00 -13.18
CA GLU A 145 17.90 -39.16 -13.31
C GLU A 145 18.40 -40.44 -12.60
N LYS A 146 17.94 -40.70 -11.37
CA LYS A 146 18.28 -41.92 -10.64
C LYS A 146 17.78 -43.18 -11.35
N ALA A 147 16.58 -43.14 -11.94
CA ALA A 147 16.02 -44.25 -12.70
C ALA A 147 16.84 -44.53 -13.97
N LYS A 148 17.26 -43.48 -14.69
CA LYS A 148 18.13 -43.57 -15.86
C LYS A 148 19.49 -44.18 -15.53
N ASN A 149 20.10 -43.74 -14.42
CA ASN A 149 21.39 -44.28 -13.96
C ASN A 149 21.32 -45.74 -13.51
N LYS A 150 20.14 -46.22 -13.10
CA LYS A 150 19.90 -47.63 -12.74
C LYS A 150 19.59 -48.54 -13.93
N LEU A 151 19.61 -48.02 -15.16
CA LEU A 151 19.31 -48.77 -16.39
C LEU A 151 17.97 -49.53 -16.33
N ILE A 152 16.94 -48.87 -15.78
CA ILE A 152 15.58 -49.42 -15.69
C ILE A 152 15.00 -49.57 -17.12
N ASP A 153 14.05 -50.51 -17.31
CA ASP A 153 13.32 -50.71 -18.58
C ASP A 153 12.85 -49.40 -19.24
N GLY A 154 12.98 -49.34 -20.57
CA GLY A 154 12.65 -48.15 -21.38
C GLY A 154 11.22 -47.66 -21.21
N ASP A 155 10.24 -48.55 -21.06
CA ASP A 155 8.84 -48.16 -20.86
C ASP A 155 8.60 -47.44 -19.52
N LYS A 156 9.31 -47.84 -18.46
CA LYS A 156 9.21 -47.17 -17.15
C LYS A 156 9.91 -45.81 -17.16
N LEU A 157 11.00 -45.68 -17.91
CA LEU A 157 11.66 -44.40 -18.17
C LEU A 157 10.75 -43.44 -18.92
N ASN A 158 10.07 -43.91 -19.97
CA ASN A 158 9.13 -43.10 -20.74
C ASN A 158 7.97 -42.55 -19.88
N ILE A 159 7.44 -43.35 -18.95
CA ILE A 159 6.40 -42.90 -18.01
C ILE A 159 6.94 -41.81 -17.08
N LEU A 160 8.13 -42.00 -16.51
CA LEU A 160 8.76 -41.01 -15.63
C LEU A 160 9.06 -39.68 -16.35
N ASP A 161 9.51 -39.76 -17.61
CA ASP A 161 9.75 -38.57 -18.44
C ASP A 161 8.44 -37.84 -18.80
N GLN A 162 7.36 -38.56 -19.07
CA GLN A 162 6.03 -37.94 -19.27
C GLN A 162 5.55 -37.22 -18.00
N GLU A 163 5.62 -37.89 -16.85
CA GLU A 163 5.24 -37.29 -15.56
C GLU A 163 6.09 -36.07 -15.22
N LEU A 164 7.40 -36.10 -15.49
CA LEU A 164 8.30 -34.95 -15.30
C LEU A 164 7.89 -33.78 -16.20
N ASN A 165 7.59 -34.04 -17.48
CA ASN A 165 7.15 -33.02 -18.42
C ASN A 165 5.83 -32.37 -18.00
N ASP A 166 4.90 -33.14 -17.43
CA ASP A 166 3.63 -32.59 -16.95
C ASP A 166 3.82 -31.69 -15.72
N VAL A 167 4.63 -32.12 -14.74
CA VAL A 167 4.98 -31.29 -13.58
C VAL A 167 5.75 -30.04 -14.00
N GLN A 168 6.64 -30.14 -14.99
CA GLN A 168 7.38 -29.01 -15.55
C GLN A 168 6.43 -27.98 -16.19
N ARG A 169 5.45 -28.43 -16.98
CA ARG A 169 4.44 -27.54 -17.60
C ARG A 169 3.62 -26.79 -16.54
N ASP A 170 3.23 -27.48 -15.46
CA ASP A 170 2.48 -26.85 -14.37
C ASP A 170 3.31 -25.84 -13.57
N PHE A 171 4.61 -26.10 -13.43
CA PHE A 171 5.55 -25.13 -12.86
C PHE A 171 5.72 -23.90 -13.77
N ASP A 172 5.90 -24.10 -15.08
CA ASP A 172 6.05 -22.99 -16.03
C ASP A 172 4.82 -22.08 -16.02
N ARG A 173 3.61 -22.67 -15.99
CA ARG A 173 2.36 -21.91 -15.83
C ARG A 173 2.34 -21.08 -14.54
N ALA A 174 2.76 -21.67 -13.41
CA ALA A 174 2.82 -20.96 -12.14
C ALA A 174 3.83 -19.80 -12.19
N ARG A 175 4.99 -20.00 -12.83
CA ARG A 175 6.00 -18.97 -13.04
C ARG A 175 5.46 -17.81 -13.88
N ASP A 176 4.72 -18.08 -14.94
CA ASP A 176 4.14 -17.03 -15.78
C ASP A 176 3.10 -16.20 -15.00
N ILE A 177 2.29 -16.86 -14.17
CA ILE A 177 1.37 -16.18 -13.24
C ILE A 177 2.14 -15.29 -12.27
N LEU A 178 3.22 -15.81 -11.65
CA LEU A 178 4.07 -15.05 -10.74
C LEU A 178 4.63 -13.79 -11.41
N LEU A 179 5.17 -13.90 -12.62
CA LEU A 179 5.70 -12.76 -13.37
C LEU A 179 4.62 -11.70 -13.62
N LYS A 180 3.40 -12.13 -13.99
CA LYS A 180 2.26 -11.23 -14.14
C LYS A 180 1.93 -10.50 -12.82
N LYS A 181 1.91 -11.21 -11.70
CA LYS A 181 1.63 -10.61 -10.38
C LYS A 181 2.72 -9.65 -9.91
N ILE A 182 3.99 -9.94 -10.19
CA ILE A 182 5.10 -9.02 -9.92
C ILE A 182 4.91 -7.71 -10.69
N HIS A 183 4.56 -7.77 -11.97
CA HIS A 183 4.31 -6.56 -12.77
C HIS A 183 3.16 -5.73 -12.21
N GLN A 184 2.01 -6.36 -11.90
CA GLN A 184 0.86 -5.69 -11.29
C GLN A 184 1.23 -5.04 -9.95
N TYR A 185 1.99 -5.74 -9.10
CA TYR A 185 2.47 -5.18 -7.83
C TYR A 185 3.39 -3.96 -8.02
N LYS A 186 4.30 -4.00 -9.00
CA LYS A 186 5.21 -2.89 -9.32
C LYS A 186 4.47 -1.67 -9.87
N GLU A 187 3.47 -1.88 -10.73
CA GLU A 187 2.64 -0.83 -11.30
C GLU A 187 1.92 -0.05 -10.20
N VAL A 188 1.18 -0.73 -9.31
CA VAL A 188 0.48 -0.08 -8.20
C VAL A 188 1.43 0.64 -7.24
N LYS A 189 2.63 0.07 -7.02
CA LYS A 189 3.67 0.73 -6.22
C LYS A 189 4.11 2.07 -6.84
N SER A 190 4.20 2.15 -8.17
CA SER A 190 4.54 3.39 -8.87
C SER A 190 3.45 4.45 -8.76
N GLU A 191 2.17 4.05 -8.80
CA GLU A 191 1.03 4.94 -8.61
C GLU A 191 1.01 5.55 -7.21
N ILE A 192 1.32 4.75 -6.18
CA ILE A 192 1.45 5.25 -4.79
C ILE A 192 2.57 6.27 -4.67
N ASN A 193 3.71 6.07 -5.35
CA ASN A 193 4.78 7.05 -5.35
C ASN A 193 4.33 8.38 -5.95
N ALA A 194 3.54 8.35 -7.03
CA ALA A 194 2.96 9.56 -7.60
C ALA A 194 2.01 10.28 -6.62
N LEU A 195 1.21 9.53 -5.86
CA LEU A 195 0.34 10.10 -4.82
C LEU A 195 1.14 10.71 -3.66
N TRP A 196 2.27 10.12 -3.26
CA TRP A 196 3.16 10.71 -2.27
C TRP A 196 3.77 12.03 -2.74
N LEU A 197 4.19 12.11 -4.01
CA LEU A 197 4.70 13.35 -4.58
C LEU A 197 3.60 14.42 -4.63
N LYS A 198 2.39 14.05 -5.05
CA LYS A 198 1.23 14.95 -5.01
C LYS A 198 0.91 15.42 -3.59
N LEU A 199 0.98 14.54 -2.58
CA LEU A 199 0.76 14.91 -1.19
C LEU A 199 1.78 15.96 -0.73
N LYS A 200 3.06 15.79 -1.08
CA LYS A 200 4.10 16.79 -0.78
C LYS A 200 3.74 18.17 -1.34
N ASP A 201 3.20 18.22 -2.55
CA ASP A 201 2.83 19.47 -3.21
C ASP A 201 1.53 20.09 -2.66
N THR A 202 0.73 19.32 -1.93
CA THR A 202 -0.54 19.79 -1.32
C THR A 202 -0.37 20.42 0.06
N ILE A 203 0.79 20.25 0.70
CA ILE A 203 1.06 20.82 2.01
C ILE A 203 1.45 22.29 1.82
N THR A 204 0.46 23.18 1.87
CA THR A 204 0.70 24.61 2.06
C THR A 204 1.17 24.86 3.49
N GLU A 205 1.92 25.93 3.72
CA GLU A 205 2.28 26.38 5.07
C GLU A 205 0.99 26.65 5.84
N LEU A 206 0.61 25.72 6.73
CA LEU A 206 -0.51 25.86 7.66
C LEU A 206 0.00 26.59 8.90
N SER A 207 0.53 27.81 8.70
CA SER A 207 0.98 28.71 9.76
C SER A 207 -0.03 29.82 9.99
#